data_AF-A0A926YIV1-F1
#
_entry.id   AF-A0A926YIV1-F1
#
_cell.length_a   1.000
_cell.length_b   1.000
_cell.length_c   1.000
_cell.angle_alpha   90.00
_cell.angle_beta   90.00
_cell.angle_gamma   90.00
#
_symmetry.space_group_name_H-M   'P 1'
#
loop_
_entity.id
_entity.type
_entity.pdbx_description
1 polymer ?
#
loop_
_entity_poly.entity_id
_entity_poly.type
_entity_poly.pdbx_seq_one_letter_code
_entity_poly.pdbx_strand_id
1 'polypeptide(L)'
;MNFKFQSSGYGMFPENFQSRSRFAPIVAFEPDNGAGSGTQPTPDPAPAPPEDVTGLKSALQKERDGRSTLEKQFKQLQESVKGIDPEKYKQFEQLQAEAEKWNQREAEMKTTLETQYQTQIQAEQQKVKDWEGKYQELLKRGEAEKAFQAANGRSGGGEDGVTFFEMFYSSIGKALKLNDQGQLEVVDGNGVRLFSKKDASKPMGAAEYFSGLVAHPVYAHHFGPNEKAKGSGTQPGSTNSGTNPHRDLSGMNRAARLTALREGR
;
A
#
# COMPACT_ATOMS: atom_id res chain seq x y z
N MET A 1 1.69 29.65 8.95
CA MET A 1 2.86 28.88 8.45
C MET A 1 2.43 28.17 7.19
N ASN A 2 2.91 28.63 6.02
CA ASN A 2 2.54 28.09 4.71
C ASN A 2 3.67 27.18 4.21
N PHE A 3 3.41 25.88 4.08
CA PHE A 3 4.32 24.96 3.38
C PHE A 3 3.80 24.71 1.97
N LYS A 4 4.47 25.31 0.98
CA LYS A 4 4.36 24.96 -0.44
C LYS A 4 5.14 23.66 -0.66
N PHE A 5 4.45 22.58 -1.02
CA PHE A 5 5.09 21.41 -1.63
C PHE A 5 5.42 21.73 -3.09
N GLN A 6 6.71 21.81 -3.41
CA GLN A 6 7.17 21.75 -4.80
C GLN A 6 7.27 20.27 -5.19
N SER A 7 6.45 19.87 -6.16
CA SER A 7 6.58 18.60 -6.88
C SER A 7 7.79 18.67 -7.80
N SER A 8 8.90 18.04 -7.41
CA SER A 8 9.99 17.76 -8.33
C SER A 8 9.71 16.41 -8.99
N GLY A 9 9.34 16.45 -10.27
CA GLY A 9 9.17 15.26 -11.09
C GLY A 9 10.52 14.61 -11.37
N TYR A 10 10.67 13.36 -10.97
CA TYR A 10 11.68 12.44 -11.49
C TYR A 10 10.94 11.28 -12.14
N GLY A 11 10.78 11.37 -13.45
CA GLY A 11 10.41 10.27 -14.32
C GLY A 11 11.43 10.17 -15.44
N MET A 12 11.68 8.94 -15.89
CA MET A 12 12.50 8.52 -17.04
C MET A 12 13.99 8.24 -16.75
N PHE A 13 14.27 7.02 -16.28
CA PHE A 13 15.44 6.28 -16.73
C PHE A 13 14.95 5.12 -17.60
N PRO A 14 15.27 5.06 -18.90
CA PRO A 14 15.11 3.83 -19.66
C PRO A 14 16.31 2.91 -19.46
N GLU A 15 16.01 1.66 -19.13
CA GLU A 15 16.87 0.49 -19.27
C GLU A 15 17.51 0.46 -20.67
N ASN A 16 18.84 0.43 -20.74
CA ASN A 16 19.57 -0.24 -21.83
C ASN A 16 21.07 -0.29 -21.50
N PHE A 17 21.45 -1.13 -20.55
CA PHE A 17 22.83 -1.61 -20.45
C PHE A 17 22.97 -2.82 -21.39
N GLN A 18 23.27 -2.54 -22.66
CA GLN A 18 23.81 -3.54 -23.56
C GLN A 18 25.23 -3.91 -23.09
N SER A 19 25.33 -5.06 -22.43
CA SER A 19 26.57 -5.75 -22.10
C SER A 19 27.39 -6.01 -23.38
N ARG A 20 28.37 -5.14 -23.67
CA ARG A 20 29.41 -5.40 -24.67
C ARG A 20 30.61 -6.04 -23.98
N SER A 21 30.47 -7.32 -23.64
CA SER A 21 31.62 -8.20 -23.38
C SER A 21 32.35 -8.46 -24.71
N ARG A 22 33.41 -7.69 -25.00
CA ARG A 22 34.38 -8.08 -26.02
C ARG A 22 35.40 -9.02 -25.41
N PHE A 23 35.03 -10.29 -25.25
CA PHE A 23 35.99 -11.37 -25.14
C PHE A 23 36.11 -12.03 -26.52
N ALA A 24 37.28 -11.90 -27.13
CA ALA A 24 37.61 -12.61 -28.35
C ALA A 24 37.74 -14.13 -28.02
N PRO A 25 37.19 -15.03 -28.85
CA PRO A 25 37.40 -16.46 -28.64
C PRO A 25 38.84 -16.84 -29.03
N ILE A 26 39.51 -17.47 -28.08
CA ILE A 26 40.76 -18.21 -28.25
C ILE A 26 40.45 -19.41 -29.16
N VAL A 27 41.10 -19.47 -30.32
CA VAL A 27 41.01 -20.63 -31.22
C VAL A 27 41.81 -21.76 -30.57
N ALA A 28 41.08 -22.76 -30.08
CA ALA A 28 41.63 -23.99 -29.55
C ALA A 28 42.23 -24.85 -30.68
N PHE A 29 43.44 -25.33 -30.42
CA PHE A 29 44.17 -26.30 -31.22
C PHE A 29 43.76 -27.69 -30.72
N GLU A 30 43.05 -28.47 -31.53
CA GLU A 30 42.85 -29.90 -31.32
C GLU A 30 43.42 -30.71 -32.49
N PRO A 31 44.10 -31.84 -32.23
CA PRO A 31 44.67 -32.69 -33.26
C PRO A 31 43.63 -33.74 -33.69
N ASP A 32 43.42 -33.90 -35.00
CA ASP A 32 42.68 -35.04 -35.55
C ASP A 32 43.60 -35.92 -36.41
N ASN A 33 43.52 -37.21 -36.13
CA ASN A 33 44.47 -38.25 -36.47
C ASN A 33 43.61 -39.49 -36.78
N GLY A 34 43.37 -39.82 -38.06
CA GLY A 34 42.73 -41.11 -38.39
C GLY A 34 42.00 -41.25 -39.73
N ALA A 35 42.76 -41.68 -40.74
CA ALA A 35 42.50 -42.79 -41.69
C ALA A 35 41.12 -43.01 -42.37
N GLY A 36 41.13 -43.21 -43.71
CA GLY A 36 40.03 -43.86 -44.43
C GLY A 36 40.13 -43.92 -45.98
N SER A 37 41.02 -44.77 -46.50
CA SER A 37 40.98 -45.58 -47.76
C SER A 37 40.23 -45.11 -49.05
N GLY A 38 40.91 -45.23 -50.21
CA GLY A 38 40.21 -45.49 -51.48
C GLY A 38 40.97 -45.28 -52.81
N THR A 39 41.65 -46.34 -53.29
CA THR A 39 41.95 -46.70 -54.70
C THR A 39 42.95 -45.91 -55.57
N GLN A 40 44.05 -46.61 -55.88
CA GLN A 40 44.98 -46.43 -57.02
C GLN A 40 44.27 -46.65 -58.38
N PRO A 41 44.79 -46.08 -59.48
CA PRO A 41 45.73 -46.85 -60.30
C PRO A 41 46.97 -46.05 -60.73
N THR A 42 48.11 -46.74 -60.70
CA THR A 42 49.41 -46.30 -61.25
C THR A 42 49.38 -46.35 -62.79
N PRO A 43 50.07 -45.40 -63.45
CA PRO A 43 51.14 -45.84 -64.35
C PRO A 43 52.45 -45.07 -64.15
N ASP A 44 53.54 -45.85 -64.16
CA ASP A 44 54.97 -45.57 -64.32
C ASP A 44 55.72 -44.48 -63.51
N PRO A 45 56.93 -44.81 -62.99
CA PRO A 45 57.70 -43.92 -62.13
C PRO A 45 58.46 -42.88 -62.96
N ALA A 46 57.90 -41.67 -63.03
CA ALA A 46 58.70 -40.48 -63.30
C ALA A 46 59.69 -40.25 -62.13
N PRO A 47 60.91 -39.77 -62.39
CA PRO A 47 62.00 -39.74 -61.42
C PRO A 47 61.62 -38.87 -60.22
N ALA A 48 62.02 -39.31 -59.02
CA ALA A 48 61.80 -38.62 -57.75
C ALA A 48 62.07 -37.11 -57.89
N PRO A 49 61.16 -36.24 -57.41
CA PRO A 49 61.46 -34.83 -57.38
C PRO A 49 62.65 -34.62 -56.43
N PRO A 50 63.58 -33.70 -56.77
CA PRO A 50 64.73 -33.41 -55.93
C PRO A 50 64.23 -33.04 -54.53
N GLU A 51 64.94 -33.48 -53.48
CA GLU A 51 64.70 -33.04 -52.11
C GLU A 51 64.29 -31.57 -52.13
N ASP A 52 63.08 -31.25 -51.69
CA ASP A 52 62.58 -29.87 -51.72
C ASP A 52 63.22 -29.11 -50.55
N VAL A 53 64.54 -28.93 -50.67
CA VAL A 53 65.40 -28.18 -49.76
C VAL A 53 64.87 -26.75 -49.64
N THR A 54 64.13 -26.25 -50.63
CA THR A 54 63.48 -24.93 -50.60
C THR A 54 62.24 -24.92 -49.72
N GLY A 55 61.38 -25.94 -49.80
CA GLY A 55 60.26 -26.17 -48.88
C GLY A 55 60.72 -26.35 -47.44
N LEU A 56 61.75 -27.17 -47.21
CA LEU A 56 62.36 -27.39 -45.88
C LEU A 56 62.98 -26.12 -45.31
N LYS A 57 63.67 -25.31 -46.12
CA LYS A 57 64.19 -23.99 -45.69
C LYS A 57 63.07 -23.02 -45.36
N SER A 58 61.97 -23.01 -46.12
CA SER A 58 60.81 -22.16 -45.84
C SER A 58 60.06 -22.59 -44.57
N ALA A 59 59.99 -23.89 -44.30
CA ALA A 59 59.40 -24.44 -43.08
C ALA A 59 60.27 -24.12 -41.85
N LEU A 60 61.59 -24.27 -41.97
CA LEU A 60 62.56 -23.88 -40.94
C LEU A 60 62.54 -22.36 -40.68
N GLN A 61 62.34 -21.55 -41.72
CA GLN A 61 62.19 -20.11 -41.59
C GLN A 61 60.89 -19.75 -40.85
N LYS A 62 59.75 -20.39 -41.20
CA LYS A 62 58.48 -20.24 -40.48
C LYS A 62 58.57 -20.70 -39.03
N GLU A 63 59.31 -21.77 -38.75
CA GLU A 63 59.56 -22.26 -37.38
C GLU A 63 60.39 -21.24 -36.59
N ARG A 64 61.44 -20.67 -37.20
CA ARG A 64 62.26 -19.62 -36.57
C ARG A 64 61.46 -18.34 -36.30
N ASP A 65 60.63 -17.93 -37.25
CA ASP A 65 59.76 -16.75 -37.11
C ASP A 65 58.65 -17.00 -36.06
N GLY A 66 58.10 -18.23 -36.02
CA GLY A 66 57.15 -18.70 -35.00
C GLY A 66 57.76 -18.75 -33.60
N ARG A 67 58.99 -19.24 -33.48
CA ARG A 67 59.73 -19.22 -32.21
C ARG A 67 60.05 -17.80 -31.76
N SER A 68 60.47 -16.93 -32.67
CA SER A 68 60.76 -15.53 -32.36
C SER A 68 59.53 -14.78 -31.88
N THR A 69 58.37 -15.04 -32.49
CA THR A 69 57.09 -14.45 -32.06
C THR A 69 56.63 -14.97 -30.71
N LEU A 70 56.74 -16.27 -30.44
CA LEU A 70 56.46 -16.86 -29.13
C LEU A 70 57.39 -16.33 -28.04
N GLU A 71 58.69 -16.15 -28.32
CA GLU A 71 59.63 -15.56 -27.36
C GLU A 71 59.31 -14.10 -27.04
N LYS A 72 58.86 -13.31 -28.03
CA LYS A 72 58.38 -11.94 -27.80
C LYS A 72 57.12 -11.92 -26.94
N GLN A 73 56.15 -12.78 -27.24
CA GLN A 73 54.91 -12.91 -26.46
C GLN A 73 55.19 -13.38 -25.03
N PHE A 74 56.09 -14.34 -24.85
CA PHE A 74 56.50 -14.83 -23.53
C PHE A 74 57.17 -13.74 -22.71
N LYS A 75 58.08 -12.95 -23.30
CA LYS A 75 58.69 -11.80 -22.62
C LYS A 75 57.65 -10.75 -22.22
N GLN A 76 56.70 -10.46 -23.11
CA GLN A 76 55.63 -9.50 -22.84
C GLN A 76 54.67 -9.98 -21.74
N LEU A 77 54.31 -11.26 -21.73
CA LEU A 77 53.54 -11.91 -20.65
C LEU A 77 54.32 -11.89 -19.34
N GLN A 78 55.60 -12.24 -19.37
CA GLN A 78 56.47 -12.23 -18.20
C GLN A 78 56.58 -10.82 -17.61
N GLU A 79 56.70 -9.78 -18.44
CA GLU A 79 56.67 -8.38 -18.00
C GLU A 79 55.32 -7.97 -17.39
N SER A 80 54.20 -8.41 -17.98
CA SER A 80 52.86 -8.14 -17.45
C SER A 80 52.57 -8.83 -16.11
N VAL A 81 53.16 -10.00 -15.85
CA VAL A 81 52.95 -10.80 -14.64
C VAL A 81 53.95 -10.47 -13.52
N LYS A 82 55.13 -9.92 -13.84
CA LYS A 82 56.19 -9.56 -12.86
C LYS A 82 55.72 -8.60 -11.76
N GLY A 83 54.62 -7.86 -11.95
CA GLY A 83 54.02 -6.97 -10.95
C GLY A 83 52.74 -7.50 -10.29
N ILE A 84 52.19 -8.63 -10.76
CA ILE A 84 50.95 -9.20 -10.25
C ILE A 84 51.32 -10.29 -9.25
N ASP A 85 51.30 -9.93 -7.98
CA ASP A 85 51.45 -10.89 -6.90
C ASP A 85 50.17 -11.75 -6.81
N PRO A 86 50.26 -13.08 -7.05
CA PRO A 86 49.10 -13.96 -7.04
C PRO A 86 48.41 -14.01 -5.67
N GLU A 87 49.12 -13.73 -4.57
CA GLU A 87 48.48 -13.65 -3.24
C GLU A 87 47.65 -12.37 -3.09
N LYS A 88 48.14 -11.23 -3.59
CA LYS A 88 47.37 -9.98 -3.58
C LYS A 88 46.11 -10.09 -4.43
N TYR A 89 46.17 -10.79 -5.56
CA TYR A 89 45.00 -11.04 -6.38
C TYR A 89 43.92 -11.81 -5.61
N LYS A 90 44.30 -12.89 -4.92
CA LYS A 90 43.38 -13.66 -4.06
C LYS A 90 42.82 -12.82 -2.91
N GLN A 91 43.63 -11.96 -2.30
CA GLN A 91 43.17 -11.03 -1.26
C GLN A 91 42.16 -10.02 -1.82
N PHE A 92 42.39 -9.47 -3.02
CA PHE A 92 41.44 -8.58 -3.69
C PHE A 92 40.13 -9.27 -4.04
N GLU A 93 40.18 -10.52 -4.51
CA GLU A 93 38.99 -11.33 -4.80
C GLU A 93 38.17 -11.62 -3.53
N GLN A 94 38.84 -11.97 -2.43
CA GLN A 94 38.20 -12.15 -1.12
C GLN A 94 37.57 -10.86 -0.61
N LEU A 95 38.28 -9.73 -0.72
CA LEU A 95 37.79 -8.42 -0.29
C LEU A 95 36.60 -7.95 -1.14
N GLN A 96 36.60 -8.24 -2.44
CA GLN A 96 35.44 -8.02 -3.31
C GLN A 96 34.26 -8.89 -2.89
N ALA A 97 34.47 -10.19 -2.64
CA ALA A 97 33.40 -11.09 -2.21
C ALA A 97 32.82 -10.69 -0.84
N GLU A 98 33.65 -10.17 0.08
CA GLU A 98 33.20 -9.64 1.37
C GLU A 98 32.43 -8.33 1.21
N ALA A 99 32.89 -7.42 0.34
CA ALA A 99 32.18 -6.18 0.03
C ALA A 99 30.83 -6.44 -0.64
N GLU A 100 30.75 -7.41 -1.55
CA GLU A 100 29.48 -7.83 -2.17
C GLU A 100 28.51 -8.40 -1.15
N LYS A 101 28.97 -9.28 -0.25
CA LYS A 101 28.14 -9.81 0.85
C LYS A 101 27.67 -8.71 1.79
N TRP A 102 28.53 -7.73 2.09
CA TRP A 102 28.17 -6.58 2.90
C TRP A 102 27.08 -5.74 2.22
N ASN A 103 27.27 -5.42 0.95
CA ASN A 103 26.29 -4.65 0.16
C ASN A 103 24.95 -5.39 0.03
N GLN A 104 24.97 -6.72 -0.12
CA GLN A 104 23.77 -7.55 -0.13
C GLN A 104 23.01 -7.46 1.21
N ARG A 105 23.71 -7.63 2.33
CA ARG A 105 23.10 -7.49 3.67
C ARG A 105 22.55 -6.09 3.89
N GLU A 106 23.26 -5.05 3.46
CA GLU A 106 22.78 -3.67 3.60
C GLU A 106 21.52 -3.43 2.76
N ALA A 107 21.47 -3.97 1.53
CA ALA A 107 20.28 -3.91 0.69
C ALA A 107 19.10 -4.68 1.28
N GLU A 108 19.32 -5.88 1.82
CA GLU A 108 18.31 -6.69 2.51
C GLU A 108 17.78 -5.97 3.77
N MET A 109 18.66 -5.37 4.56
CA MET A 109 18.28 -4.60 5.74
C MET A 109 17.46 -3.37 5.38
N LYS A 110 17.86 -2.62 4.35
CA LYS A 110 17.12 -1.45 3.85
C LYS A 110 15.73 -1.84 3.37
N THR A 111 15.63 -2.85 2.50
CA THR A 111 14.35 -3.32 1.96
C THR A 111 13.44 -3.88 3.06
N THR A 112 13.99 -4.61 4.02
CA THR A 112 13.24 -5.11 5.18
C THR A 112 12.70 -3.96 6.03
N LEU A 113 13.55 -2.96 6.31
CA LEU A 113 13.18 -1.81 7.11
C LEU A 113 12.12 -0.94 6.40
N GLU A 114 12.29 -0.68 5.11
CA GLU A 114 11.31 0.02 4.27
C GLU A 114 9.96 -0.72 4.26
N THR A 115 9.98 -2.04 4.09
CA THR A 115 8.77 -2.86 4.11
C THR A 115 8.08 -2.81 5.47
N GLN A 116 8.83 -2.88 6.57
CA GLN A 116 8.28 -2.77 7.92
C GLN A 116 7.64 -1.40 8.17
N TYR A 117 8.30 -0.31 7.80
CA TYR A 117 7.73 1.03 7.94
C TYR A 117 6.51 1.21 7.05
N GLN A 118 6.56 0.73 5.80
CA GLN A 118 5.42 0.83 4.89
C GLN A 118 4.21 0.06 5.43
N THR A 119 4.43 -1.12 6.00
CA THR A 119 3.38 -1.91 6.65
C THR A 119 2.79 -1.18 7.85
N GLN A 120 3.63 -0.57 8.69
CA GLN A 120 3.14 0.22 9.84
C GLN A 120 2.35 1.45 9.41
N ILE A 121 2.81 2.17 8.38
CA ILE A 121 2.11 3.33 7.82
C ILE A 121 0.75 2.90 7.27
N GLN A 122 0.68 1.80 6.52
CA GLN A 122 -0.58 1.29 5.98
C GLN A 122 -1.54 0.86 7.11
N ALA A 123 -1.03 0.17 8.13
CA ALA A 123 -1.83 -0.23 9.28
C ALA A 123 -2.40 0.99 10.03
N GLU A 124 -1.60 2.04 10.23
CA GLU A 124 -2.06 3.25 10.91
C GLU A 124 -3.04 4.05 10.05
N GLN A 125 -2.81 4.14 8.74
CA GLN A 125 -3.76 4.74 7.80
C GLN A 125 -5.10 4.01 7.82
N GLN A 126 -5.10 2.69 7.92
CA GLN A 126 -6.33 1.91 8.04
C GLN A 126 -7.06 2.24 9.35
N LYS A 127 -6.34 2.31 10.49
CA LYS A 127 -6.95 2.73 11.76
C LYS A 127 -7.56 4.12 11.67
N VAL A 128 -6.86 5.08 11.05
CA VAL A 128 -7.38 6.44 10.87
C VAL A 128 -8.68 6.42 10.07
N LYS A 129 -8.73 5.67 8.96
CA LYS A 129 -9.96 5.50 8.16
C LYS A 129 -11.09 4.84 8.95
N ASP A 130 -10.77 3.82 9.76
CA ASP A 130 -11.76 3.14 10.60
C ASP A 130 -12.31 4.08 11.68
N TRP A 131 -11.46 4.90 12.30
CA TRP A 131 -11.88 5.90 13.28
C TRP A 131 -12.69 7.02 12.64
N GLU A 132 -12.29 7.47 11.46
CA GLU A 132 -13.05 8.47 10.69
C GLU A 132 -14.44 7.92 10.31
N GLY A 133 -14.53 6.67 9.86
CA GLY A 133 -15.80 5.99 9.59
C GLY A 133 -16.71 5.94 10.83
N LYS A 134 -16.17 5.51 11.98
CA LYS A 134 -16.91 5.49 13.26
C LYS A 134 -17.35 6.89 13.69
N TYR A 135 -16.50 7.90 13.52
CA TYR A 135 -16.82 9.27 13.86
C TYR A 135 -17.96 9.82 13.01
N GLN A 136 -17.91 9.61 11.69
CA GLN A 136 -18.97 10.01 10.77
C GLN A 136 -20.29 9.29 11.09
N GLU A 137 -20.24 8.00 11.45
CA GLU A 137 -21.42 7.25 11.88
C GLU A 137 -22.02 7.80 13.19
N LEU A 138 -21.18 8.13 14.17
CA LEU A 138 -21.63 8.74 15.43
C LEU A 138 -22.24 10.12 15.21
N LEU A 139 -21.63 10.96 14.38
CA LEU A 139 -22.20 12.26 14.00
C LEU A 139 -23.56 12.10 13.32
N LYS A 140 -23.63 11.20 12.34
CA LYS A 140 -24.87 10.87 11.64
C LYS A 140 -25.96 10.39 12.61
N ARG A 141 -25.61 9.50 13.54
CA ARG A 141 -26.51 8.98 14.56
C ARG A 141 -26.97 10.08 15.51
N GLY A 142 -26.08 10.93 16.00
CA GLY A 142 -26.40 12.02 16.93
C GLY A 142 -27.32 13.07 16.32
N GLU A 143 -27.06 13.50 15.08
CA GLU A 143 -27.95 14.42 14.37
C GLU A 143 -29.30 13.78 14.04
N ALA A 144 -29.33 12.47 13.76
CA ALA A 144 -30.58 11.75 13.52
C ALA A 144 -31.39 11.63 14.81
N GLU A 145 -30.74 11.37 15.95
CA GLU A 145 -31.41 11.32 17.24
C GLU A 145 -31.99 12.67 17.62
N LYS A 146 -31.23 13.75 17.42
CA LYS A 146 -31.71 15.13 17.64
C LYS A 146 -32.93 15.45 16.77
N ALA A 147 -32.89 15.07 15.50
CA ALA A 147 -34.04 15.25 14.60
C ALA A 147 -35.24 14.37 15.00
N PHE A 148 -35.00 13.15 15.48
CA PHE A 148 -36.03 12.22 15.93
C PHE A 148 -36.75 12.76 17.18
N GLN A 149 -36.00 13.26 18.17
CA GLN A 149 -36.57 13.90 19.35
C GLN A 149 -37.32 15.19 18.98
N ALA A 150 -36.79 15.99 18.05
CA ALA A 150 -37.48 17.18 17.55
C ALA A 150 -38.82 16.85 16.84
N ALA A 151 -38.94 15.66 16.25
CA ALA A 151 -40.17 15.13 15.67
C ALA A 151 -41.09 14.44 16.69
N ASN A 152 -40.87 14.64 18.00
CA ASN A 152 -41.59 13.99 19.10
C ASN A 152 -41.41 12.46 19.12
N GLY A 153 -40.20 11.97 18.83
CA GLY A 153 -39.84 10.57 18.98
C GLY A 153 -40.05 10.06 20.41
N ARG A 154 -40.45 8.80 20.58
CA ARG A 154 -40.62 8.22 21.91
C ARG A 154 -39.25 8.06 22.59
N SER A 155 -39.17 8.48 23.83
CA SER A 155 -38.05 8.18 24.72
C SER A 155 -38.32 6.88 25.49
N GLY A 156 -37.26 6.11 25.75
CA GLY A 156 -37.33 4.81 26.43
C GLY A 156 -36.77 3.66 25.59
N GLY A 157 -36.66 2.50 26.22
CA GLY A 157 -36.19 1.27 25.59
C GLY A 157 -36.94 0.04 26.09
N GLY A 158 -36.83 -1.04 25.33
CA GLY A 158 -37.34 -2.35 25.74
C GLY A 158 -36.52 -2.96 26.88
N GLU A 159 -36.99 -4.08 27.41
CA GLU A 159 -36.28 -4.86 28.45
C GLU A 159 -34.88 -5.31 27.99
N ASP A 160 -34.69 -5.45 26.66
CA ASP A 160 -33.42 -5.79 26.02
C ASP A 160 -32.42 -4.61 25.95
N GLY A 161 -32.80 -3.43 26.45
CA GLY A 161 -31.97 -2.22 26.45
C GLY A 161 -31.95 -1.45 25.11
N VAL A 162 -32.60 -1.96 24.07
CA VAL A 162 -32.73 -1.29 22.76
C VAL A 162 -33.74 -0.16 22.85
N THR A 163 -33.35 1.03 22.40
CA THR A 163 -34.21 2.21 22.40
C THR A 163 -35.15 2.26 21.19
N PHE A 164 -36.26 3.00 21.30
CA PHE A 164 -37.13 3.26 20.14
C PHE A 164 -36.37 3.95 18.99
N PHE A 165 -35.42 4.82 19.32
CA PHE A 165 -34.57 5.46 18.32
C PHE A 165 -33.67 4.45 17.60
N GLU A 166 -33.07 3.49 18.30
CA GLU A 166 -32.21 2.48 17.67
C GLU A 166 -32.99 1.56 16.72
N MET A 167 -34.17 1.11 17.14
CA MET A 167 -35.09 0.37 16.29
C MET A 167 -35.45 1.17 15.03
N PHE A 168 -35.85 2.43 15.21
CA PHE A 168 -36.18 3.32 14.11
C PHE A 168 -35.00 3.53 13.16
N TYR A 169 -33.84 3.89 13.71
CA TYR A 169 -32.61 4.18 12.97
C TYR A 169 -32.11 2.96 12.20
N SER A 170 -32.28 1.74 12.72
CA SER A 170 -31.92 0.51 12.00
C SER A 170 -32.68 0.37 10.66
N SER A 171 -33.93 0.85 10.63
CA SER A 171 -34.81 0.74 9.46
C SER A 171 -34.61 1.87 8.45
N ILE A 172 -34.40 3.10 8.92
CA ILE A 172 -34.32 4.30 8.07
C ILE A 172 -32.91 4.85 7.90
N GLY A 173 -31.92 4.32 8.63
CA GLY A 173 -30.55 4.84 8.66
C GLY A 173 -29.87 4.83 7.30
N LYS A 174 -30.25 3.91 6.39
CA LYS A 174 -29.74 3.87 5.01
C LYS A 174 -30.22 5.04 4.14
N ALA A 175 -31.39 5.59 4.45
CA ALA A 175 -31.96 6.74 3.74
C ALA A 175 -31.36 8.08 4.21
N LEU A 176 -30.48 8.08 5.21
CA LEU A 176 -29.83 9.28 5.73
C LEU A 176 -28.39 9.36 5.24
N LYS A 177 -27.99 10.51 4.73
CA LYS A 177 -26.61 10.79 4.33
C LYS A 177 -26.13 12.08 4.99
N LEU A 178 -24.90 12.05 5.51
CA LEU A 178 -24.27 13.27 6.01
C LEU A 178 -23.70 14.06 4.83
N ASN A 179 -23.92 15.37 4.83
CA ASN A 179 -23.28 16.27 3.87
C ASN A 179 -21.96 16.83 4.41
N ASP A 180 -21.24 17.56 3.56
CA ASP A 180 -19.93 18.14 3.90
C ASP A 180 -20.01 19.18 5.05
N GLN A 181 -21.22 19.67 5.35
CA GLN A 181 -21.49 20.60 6.44
C GLN A 181 -21.89 19.89 7.75
N GLY A 182 -21.89 18.56 7.78
CA GLY A 182 -22.29 17.77 8.95
C GLY A 182 -23.80 17.73 9.19
N GLN A 183 -24.61 18.12 8.20
CA GLN A 183 -26.07 18.06 8.28
C GLN A 183 -26.60 16.80 7.59
N LEU A 184 -27.73 16.30 8.06
CA LEU A 184 -28.39 15.13 7.49
C LEU A 184 -29.28 15.51 6.31
N GLU A 185 -28.97 14.94 5.16
CA GLU A 185 -29.79 14.93 3.95
C GLU A 185 -30.46 13.56 3.79
N VAL A 186 -31.68 13.57 3.26
CA VAL A 186 -32.42 12.33 3.00
C VAL A 186 -32.27 11.91 1.54
N VAL A 187 -32.03 10.62 1.34
CA VAL A 187 -31.93 9.98 0.03
C VAL A 187 -33.01 8.92 -0.15
N ASP A 188 -33.44 8.76 -1.40
CA ASP A 188 -34.26 7.65 -1.90
C ASP A 188 -33.50 6.31 -1.78
N GLY A 189 -34.21 5.18 -1.88
CA GLY A 189 -33.64 3.85 -2.07
C GLY A 189 -32.76 3.71 -3.32
N ASN A 190 -32.88 4.60 -4.32
CA ASN A 190 -31.93 4.70 -5.44
C ASN A 190 -30.68 5.57 -5.12
N GLY A 191 -30.57 6.11 -3.91
CA GLY A 191 -29.47 7.01 -3.49
C GLY A 191 -29.59 8.45 -4.00
N VAL A 192 -30.71 8.80 -4.63
CA VAL A 192 -30.99 10.17 -5.11
C VAL A 192 -31.46 11.03 -3.95
N ARG A 193 -30.91 12.24 -3.83
CA ARG A 193 -31.32 13.22 -2.81
C ARG A 193 -32.80 13.58 -2.95
N LEU A 194 -33.54 13.49 -1.86
CA LEU A 194 -34.90 14.00 -1.78
C LEU A 194 -34.86 15.50 -1.49
N PHE A 195 -35.76 16.25 -2.11
CA PHE A 195 -35.89 17.69 -1.92
C PHE A 195 -37.03 18.01 -0.95
N SER A 196 -36.88 19.13 -0.23
CA SER A 196 -37.91 19.61 0.70
C SER A 196 -39.25 19.78 -0.01
N LYS A 197 -40.35 19.46 0.69
CA LYS A 197 -41.71 19.69 0.18
C LYS A 197 -42.04 21.18 0.09
N LYS A 198 -41.32 22.01 0.84
CA LYS A 198 -41.51 23.47 0.88
C LYS A 198 -40.67 24.19 -0.18
N ASP A 199 -39.43 23.74 -0.35
CA ASP A 199 -38.46 24.32 -1.29
C ASP A 199 -37.84 23.23 -2.17
N ALA A 200 -38.27 23.12 -3.43
CA ALA A 200 -37.77 22.11 -4.37
C ALA A 200 -36.26 22.25 -4.72
N SER A 201 -35.64 23.39 -4.38
CA SER A 201 -34.21 23.63 -4.60
C SER A 201 -33.32 23.18 -3.42
N LYS A 202 -33.89 22.82 -2.28
CA LYS A 202 -33.12 22.46 -1.08
C LYS A 202 -33.27 20.97 -0.76
N PRO A 203 -32.18 20.27 -0.39
CA PRO A 203 -32.28 18.89 0.07
C PRO A 203 -33.17 18.82 1.32
N MET A 204 -33.97 17.76 1.40
CA MET A 204 -34.82 17.49 2.55
C MET A 204 -33.94 17.15 3.74
N GLY A 205 -34.09 17.92 4.82
CA GLY A 205 -33.43 17.63 6.09
C GLY A 205 -34.11 16.49 6.85
N ALA A 206 -33.37 15.83 7.73
CA ALA A 206 -33.90 14.72 8.54
C ALA A 206 -35.14 15.11 9.37
N ALA A 207 -35.18 16.31 9.94
CA ALA A 207 -36.33 16.77 10.74
C ALA A 207 -37.63 16.87 9.92
N GLU A 208 -37.55 17.37 8.68
CA GLU A 208 -38.71 17.44 7.78
C GLU A 208 -39.17 16.03 7.40
N TYR A 209 -38.23 15.16 7.05
CA TYR A 209 -38.54 13.77 6.70
C TYR A 209 -39.21 13.02 7.86
N PHE A 210 -38.67 13.12 9.07
CA PHE A 210 -39.23 12.45 10.25
C PHE A 210 -40.61 12.99 10.61
N SER A 211 -40.84 14.30 10.46
CA SER A 211 -42.18 14.87 10.66
C SER A 211 -43.23 14.26 9.73
N GLY A 212 -42.83 13.86 8.51
CA GLY A 212 -43.70 13.12 7.58
C GLY A 212 -43.94 11.67 7.99
N LEU A 213 -42.98 11.06 8.68
CA LEU A 213 -43.07 9.67 9.14
C LEU A 213 -43.98 9.48 10.36
N VAL A 214 -44.32 10.56 11.06
CA VAL A 214 -45.26 10.51 12.19
C VAL A 214 -46.65 10.01 11.75
N ALA A 215 -47.06 10.27 10.51
CA ALA A 215 -48.30 9.77 9.94
C ALA A 215 -48.14 8.44 9.17
N HIS A 216 -46.93 7.86 9.14
CA HIS A 216 -46.66 6.67 8.35
C HIS A 216 -47.18 5.41 9.06
N PRO A 217 -47.96 4.53 8.39
CA PRO A 217 -48.61 3.39 9.03
C PRO A 217 -47.62 2.43 9.71
N VAL A 218 -46.42 2.31 9.17
CA VAL A 218 -45.37 1.43 9.72
C VAL A 218 -44.50 2.13 10.77
N TYR A 219 -44.24 3.43 10.66
CA TYR A 219 -43.23 4.10 11.51
C TYR A 219 -43.83 4.96 12.63
N ALA A 220 -45.12 5.27 12.56
CA ALA A 220 -45.82 6.12 13.53
C ALA A 220 -45.66 5.64 14.99
N HIS A 221 -45.52 4.33 15.23
CA HIS A 221 -45.38 3.77 16.58
C HIS A 221 -44.09 4.18 17.30
N HIS A 222 -43.06 4.61 16.57
CA HIS A 222 -41.82 5.14 17.15
C HIS A 222 -41.98 6.58 17.65
N PHE A 223 -43.05 7.27 17.24
CA PHE A 223 -43.31 8.65 17.62
C PHE A 223 -44.37 8.72 18.73
N GLY A 224 -44.27 9.74 19.56
CA GLY A 224 -45.26 10.07 20.56
C GLY A 224 -46.56 10.55 19.90
N PRO A 225 -47.68 10.55 20.65
CA PRO A 225 -48.92 11.10 20.13
C PRO A 225 -48.69 12.54 19.66
N ASN A 226 -49.16 12.85 18.45
CA ASN A 226 -49.10 14.19 17.89
C ASN A 226 -49.67 15.18 18.91
N GLU A 227 -48.92 16.21 19.29
CA GLU A 227 -49.44 17.23 20.21
C GLU A 227 -50.69 17.95 19.65
N LYS A 228 -50.89 17.87 18.33
CA LYS A 228 -52.10 18.31 17.63
C LYS A 228 -53.35 17.45 17.90
N ALA A 229 -53.18 16.31 18.56
CA ALA A 229 -54.23 15.41 19.04
C ALA A 229 -54.39 15.48 20.58
N LYS A 230 -53.97 16.58 21.23
CA LYS A 230 -54.43 16.93 22.59
C LYS A 230 -55.91 17.37 22.54
N GLY A 231 -56.78 16.45 22.14
CA GLY A 231 -58.22 16.56 22.34
C GLY A 231 -58.54 16.09 23.75
N SER A 232 -59.03 17.02 24.57
CA SER A 232 -59.90 16.80 25.75
C SER A 232 -59.94 15.37 26.30
N GLY A 233 -58.92 15.00 27.07
CA GLY A 233 -58.93 13.81 27.91
C GLY A 233 -58.40 14.18 29.28
N THR A 234 -59.31 14.22 30.25
CA THR A 234 -59.07 14.38 31.68
C THR A 234 -57.84 13.61 32.18
N GLN A 235 -56.84 14.30 32.72
CA GLN A 235 -55.82 13.68 33.57
C GLN A 235 -56.38 13.49 34.98
N PRO A 236 -56.50 12.26 35.52
CA PRO A 236 -56.44 12.07 36.96
C PRO A 236 -54.97 12.14 37.38
N GLY A 237 -54.70 12.93 38.43
CA GLY A 237 -53.37 13.20 38.92
C GLY A 237 -52.56 11.93 39.22
N SER A 238 -51.32 11.92 38.74
CA SER A 238 -50.27 11.06 39.28
C SER A 238 -49.07 11.94 39.55
N THR A 239 -48.98 12.38 40.79
CA THR A 239 -47.76 12.86 41.43
C THR A 239 -46.77 11.70 41.47
N ASN A 240 -45.79 11.70 40.58
CA ASN A 240 -44.51 11.06 40.85
C ASN A 240 -43.39 12.04 40.51
N SER A 241 -43.11 12.88 41.51
CA SER A 241 -41.84 13.57 41.69
C SER A 241 -40.73 12.54 41.86
N GLY A 242 -40.24 12.00 40.75
CA GLY A 242 -38.95 11.33 40.66
C GLY A 242 -37.86 12.36 40.39
N THR A 243 -37.60 13.24 41.34
CA THR A 243 -36.40 14.09 41.32
C THR A 243 -35.18 13.19 41.42
N ASN A 244 -34.59 12.80 40.29
CA ASN A 244 -33.17 12.48 40.23
C ASN A 244 -32.42 13.78 40.53
N PRO A 245 -31.71 13.93 41.66
CA PRO A 245 -30.88 15.09 41.87
C PRO A 245 -29.67 14.95 40.95
N HIS A 246 -29.78 15.47 39.73
CA HIS A 246 -28.59 15.87 39.00
C HIS A 246 -27.95 16.97 39.85
N ARG A 247 -27.03 16.59 40.76
CA ARG A 247 -26.27 17.55 41.55
C ARG A 247 -25.52 18.43 40.57
N ASP A 248 -26.02 19.64 40.38
CA ASP A 248 -25.32 20.66 39.63
C ASP A 248 -24.06 21.05 40.42
N LEU A 249 -22.93 20.48 40.01
CA LEU A 249 -21.63 20.73 40.63
C LEU A 249 -21.00 22.02 40.08
N SER A 250 -21.64 22.72 39.14
CA SER A 250 -21.06 23.89 38.45
C SER A 250 -20.64 25.02 39.39
N GLY A 251 -21.29 25.16 40.56
CA GLY A 251 -20.98 26.16 41.59
C GLY A 251 -20.03 25.73 42.72
N MET A 252 -19.55 24.48 42.76
CA MET A 252 -18.69 24.00 43.86
C MET A 252 -17.19 24.20 43.58
N ASN A 253 -16.47 24.76 44.56
CA ASN A 253 -15.01 24.84 44.54
C ASN A 253 -14.38 23.45 44.41
N ARG A 254 -13.24 23.38 43.72
CA ARG A 254 -12.57 22.13 43.29
C ARG A 254 -12.38 21.10 44.42
N ALA A 255 -12.11 21.56 45.64
CA ALA A 255 -11.98 20.70 46.83
C ALA A 255 -13.29 19.98 47.19
N ALA A 256 -14.44 20.67 47.11
CA ALA A 256 -15.74 20.09 47.44
C ALA A 256 -16.21 19.07 46.39
N ARG A 257 -15.87 19.27 45.10
CA ARG A 257 -16.18 18.31 44.03
C ARG A 257 -15.46 16.97 44.23
N LEU A 258 -14.19 17.00 44.66
CA LEU A 258 -13.40 15.79 44.88
C LEU A 258 -13.91 14.97 46.07
N THR A 259 -14.40 15.62 47.12
CA THR A 259 -15.03 14.93 48.26
C THR A 259 -16.36 14.30 47.88
N ALA A 260 -17.21 15.01 47.14
CA ALA A 260 -18.50 14.50 46.69
C ALA A 260 -18.39 13.29 45.73
N LEU A 261 -17.31 13.22 44.94
CA LEU A 261 -17.00 12.05 44.10
C LEU A 261 -16.48 10.84 44.88
N ARG A 262 -15.89 11.07 46.06
CA ARG A 262 -15.33 10.02 46.92
C ARG A 262 -16.39 9.35 47.79
N GLU A 263 -17.43 10.08 48.17
CA GLU A 263 -18.52 9.60 49.04
C GLU A 263 -19.69 8.97 48.28
N GLY A 264 -19.68 9.01 46.94
CA GLY A 264 -20.75 8.51 46.06
C GLY A 264 -20.51 7.11 45.46
N ARG A 265 -19.82 6.21 46.17
CA ARG A 265 -19.77 4.76 45.84
C ARG A 265 -20.53 3.95 46.87
#